data_AF-A0A9W7CL65-F1
#
_entry.id   AF-A0A9W7CL65-F1
#
_cell.length_a   1.000
_cell.length_b   1.000
_cell.length_c   1.000
_cell.angle_alpha   90.00
_cell.angle_beta   90.00
_cell.angle_gamma   90.00
#
_symmetry.space_group_name_H-M   'P 1'
#
loop_
_entity.id
_entity.type
_entity.pdbx_description
1 polymer ?
#
loop_
_entity_poly.entity_id
_entity_poly.type
_entity_poly.pdbx_seq_one_letter_code
_entity_poly.pdbx_strand_id
1 'polypeptide(L)'
;MNIEQGTTYHNPNEGDADNSKKSFRQRRPLYCCLIMFVFLLLVVFVALAKHFGDTAPKCNGRGCNRPDPYSTMALTKEDGTEYISSVNFPSDMETSIKDACDMVGKFFGFPTNTKVFMWEYNGPSSAYSDIEAKCGDFVGESCDGEAQAKQGGQYYVSGTRDNCVCNKATYTGSPVHFFPSGGDTATSAAERAVHEYTHAFQKSRGGPQPNWMMEGGAVFNECLFQERLDSNVKFSDCFLSGGGGGGIVRKTRELYLTNPTTKWFSIFSTDRCCGDECPPAISFPPPGDKERIYYYDIGAFAVAFLLHRSGKGPVEFWTKTSGYWNNPNMVWPGIDTTDGWAIDCPEGEGWKGVMSNMLGGETVAEFYSAFEDFMVDSDGNVVSEADM
;
A
#
# COMPACT_ATOMS: atom_id res chain seq x y z
N MET A 1 -44.09 64.17 13.30
CA MET A 1 -43.19 63.92 14.45
C MET A 1 -41.87 63.46 13.85
N ASN A 2 -40.83 64.26 13.62
CA ASN A 2 -40.41 65.59 14.11
C ASN A 2 -39.92 65.70 15.56
N ILE A 3 -38.67 66.19 15.67
CA ILE A 3 -37.96 66.87 16.78
C ILE A 3 -37.43 65.92 17.89
N GLU A 4 -36.13 65.77 18.23
CA GLU A 4 -34.83 66.52 18.11
C GLU A 4 -34.34 67.07 19.48
N GLN A 5 -33.01 67.23 19.60
CA GLN A 5 -32.22 68.07 20.53
C GLN A 5 -31.53 67.41 21.75
N GLY A 6 -30.26 67.80 21.95
CA GLY A 6 -29.45 67.61 23.16
C GLY A 6 -28.98 68.96 23.72
N THR A 7 -27.98 68.98 24.63
CA THR A 7 -27.04 70.10 25.02
C THR A 7 -26.56 69.93 26.49
N THR A 8 -25.57 70.66 27.04
CA THR A 8 -24.12 70.85 26.69
C THR A 8 -23.38 71.33 27.97
N TYR A 9 -22.05 71.49 27.92
CA TYR A 9 -21.17 72.23 28.88
C TYR A 9 -20.87 71.55 30.24
N HIS A 10 -19.75 71.83 30.95
CA HIS A 10 -18.75 72.93 30.84
C HIS A 10 -17.30 72.47 31.12
N ASN A 11 -16.32 73.23 30.62
CA ASN A 11 -14.93 73.34 31.14
C ASN A 11 -14.74 74.79 31.65
N PRO A 12 -13.89 75.04 32.67
CA PRO A 12 -12.66 75.82 32.41
C PRO A 12 -11.41 75.44 33.23
N ASN A 13 -10.26 75.95 32.76
CA ASN A 13 -8.90 75.77 33.30
C ASN A 13 -8.61 76.58 34.59
N GLU A 14 -7.54 76.22 35.32
CA GLU A 14 -6.31 77.03 35.59
C GLU A 14 -5.50 76.51 36.81
N GLY A 15 -4.18 76.80 36.91
CA GLY A 15 -3.49 76.86 38.22
C GLY A 15 -2.25 75.98 38.50
N ASP A 16 -1.21 76.09 37.68
CA ASP A 16 0.24 76.13 38.01
C ASP A 16 0.97 75.39 39.19
N ALA A 17 2.26 75.14 38.91
CA ALA A 17 3.44 75.19 39.81
C ALA A 17 3.91 73.96 40.66
N ASP A 18 4.78 73.17 40.02
CA ASP A 18 6.24 73.14 40.31
C ASP A 18 6.93 71.94 41.01
N ASN A 19 8.12 71.63 40.48
CA ASN A 19 9.28 70.90 41.01
C ASN A 19 9.13 69.59 41.82
N SER A 20 9.51 68.48 41.18
CA SER A 20 10.79 67.83 41.58
C SER A 20 11.47 67.05 40.45
N LYS A 21 12.76 67.32 40.24
CA LYS A 21 13.65 66.54 39.36
C LYS A 21 14.15 65.30 40.10
N LYS A 22 14.09 64.10 39.49
CA LYS A 22 15.07 63.02 39.75
C LYS A 22 15.15 61.96 38.64
N SER A 23 16.27 61.98 37.92
CA SER A 23 16.94 60.87 37.24
C SER A 23 16.11 59.87 36.39
N PHE A 24 15.84 60.22 35.14
CA PHE A 24 15.65 59.22 34.08
C PHE A 24 16.98 58.95 33.35
N ARG A 25 17.88 58.15 33.96
CA ARG A 25 19.16 57.75 33.36
C ARG A 25 19.21 56.25 33.04
N GLN A 26 19.38 55.95 31.75
CA GLN A 26 20.10 54.78 31.20
C GLN A 26 19.89 53.41 31.88
N ARG A 27 18.79 52.72 31.55
CA ARG A 27 18.70 51.25 31.55
C ARG A 27 17.87 50.73 30.37
N ARG A 28 18.35 50.93 29.13
CA ARG A 28 17.70 50.42 27.90
C ARG A 28 18.55 49.62 26.87
N PRO A 29 19.89 49.43 26.97
CA PRO A 29 20.58 48.56 26.01
C PRO A 29 20.47 47.06 26.37
N LEU A 30 20.42 46.70 27.66
CA LEU A 30 20.50 45.30 28.10
C LEU A 30 19.28 44.44 27.71
N TYR A 31 18.06 44.99 27.74
CA TYR A 31 16.86 44.22 27.40
C TYR A 31 16.77 43.90 25.89
N CYS A 32 17.17 44.82 25.00
CA CYS A 32 17.23 44.53 23.57
C CYS A 32 18.28 43.47 23.25
N CYS A 33 19.47 43.55 23.87
CA CYS A 33 20.49 42.51 23.70
C CYS A 33 20.02 41.14 24.21
N LEU A 34 19.36 41.07 25.37
CA LEU A 34 18.87 39.80 25.92
C LEU A 34 17.78 39.17 25.03
N ILE A 35 16.81 39.98 24.56
CA ILE A 35 15.75 39.51 23.65
C ILE A 35 16.35 39.05 22.32
N MET A 36 17.30 39.81 21.74
CA MET A 36 18.02 39.37 20.54
C MET A 36 18.80 38.08 20.76
N PHE A 37 19.46 37.90 21.90
CA PHE A 37 20.25 36.70 22.18
C PHE A 37 19.36 35.45 22.35
N VAL A 38 18.20 35.60 23.00
CA VAL A 38 17.18 34.54 23.09
C VAL A 38 16.61 34.23 21.70
N PHE A 39 16.30 35.24 20.88
CA PHE A 39 15.84 35.01 19.51
C PHE A 39 16.90 34.33 18.63
N LEU A 40 18.18 34.72 18.77
CA LEU A 40 19.29 34.09 18.06
C LEU A 40 19.46 32.63 18.48
N LEU A 41 19.42 32.35 19.79
CA LEU A 41 19.46 30.98 20.33
C LEU A 41 18.28 30.14 19.85
N LEU A 42 17.08 30.71 19.77
CA LEU A 42 15.89 30.00 19.31
C LEU A 42 15.93 29.74 17.79
N VAL A 43 16.45 30.68 16.99
CA VAL A 43 16.73 30.46 15.56
C VAL A 43 17.84 29.43 15.37
N VAL A 44 18.90 29.43 16.19
CA VAL A 44 19.96 28.42 16.15
C VAL A 44 19.46 27.05 16.60
N PHE A 45 18.61 26.95 17.61
CA PHE A 45 17.97 25.69 18.02
C PHE A 45 17.01 25.16 16.96
N VAL A 46 16.20 26.02 16.33
CA VAL A 46 15.34 25.62 15.21
C VAL A 46 16.17 25.20 13.99
N ALA A 47 17.27 25.89 13.68
CA ALA A 47 18.18 25.51 12.60
C ALA A 47 18.93 24.20 12.88
N LEU A 48 19.36 23.95 14.13
CA LEU A 48 19.97 22.70 14.56
C LEU A 48 18.94 21.55 14.56
N ALA A 49 17.72 21.77 15.06
CA ALA A 49 16.65 20.78 14.96
C ALA A 49 16.34 20.42 13.50
N LYS A 50 16.39 21.39 12.59
CA LYS A 50 16.28 21.17 11.13
C LYS A 50 17.50 20.50 10.50
N HIS A 51 18.63 20.43 11.20
CA HIS A 51 19.85 19.74 10.76
C HIS A 51 19.98 18.33 11.38
N PHE A 52 19.26 18.04 12.47
CA PHE A 52 19.19 16.74 13.13
C PHE A 52 17.90 15.95 12.84
N GLY A 53 16.98 16.49 12.03
CA GLY A 53 15.67 15.89 11.73
C GLY A 53 15.47 15.41 10.29
N ASP A 54 16.52 15.20 9.50
CA ASP A 54 16.40 14.85 8.08
C ASP A 54 17.59 13.99 7.58
N THR A 55 17.86 12.87 8.28
CA THR A 55 18.89 11.88 7.90
C THR A 55 18.33 10.48 7.59
N ALA A 56 17.03 10.37 7.28
CA ALA A 56 16.59 9.31 6.38
C ALA A 56 17.34 9.49 5.05
N PRO A 57 18.11 8.49 4.56
CA PRO A 57 18.95 8.67 3.38
C PRO A 57 18.10 8.88 2.13
N LYS A 58 17.99 10.15 1.69
CA LYS A 58 17.37 10.52 0.41
C LYS A 58 18.22 9.94 -0.72
N CYS A 59 17.83 8.75 -1.18
CA CYS A 59 18.44 7.91 -2.21
C CYS A 59 18.53 8.67 -3.57
N ASN A 60 19.51 9.58 -3.72
CA ASN A 60 19.70 10.45 -4.89
C ASN A 60 20.89 9.96 -5.76
N GLY A 61 20.61 9.51 -6.99
CA GLY A 61 21.59 9.35 -8.09
C GLY A 61 22.63 8.22 -7.91
N ARG A 62 22.79 7.34 -8.90
CA ARG A 62 23.54 6.07 -8.74
C ARG A 62 24.99 6.13 -9.22
N GLY A 63 25.89 5.51 -8.46
CA GLY A 63 27.34 5.51 -8.74
C GLY A 63 28.08 4.23 -8.34
N CYS A 64 27.44 3.05 -8.39
CA CYS A 64 28.07 1.77 -7.98
C CYS A 64 27.66 0.59 -8.89
N ASN A 65 28.64 -0.22 -9.27
CA ASN A 65 28.53 -1.27 -10.31
C ASN A 65 28.11 -2.66 -9.78
N ARG A 66 27.19 -2.75 -8.80
CA ARG A 66 26.72 -4.05 -8.29
C ARG A 66 25.20 -4.12 -8.21
N PRO A 67 24.54 -5.16 -8.75
CA PRO A 67 23.12 -5.41 -8.52
C PRO A 67 22.92 -6.07 -7.15
N ASP A 68 22.42 -5.29 -6.18
CA ASP A 68 21.82 -5.83 -4.96
C ASP A 68 20.43 -6.42 -5.31
N PRO A 69 19.96 -7.46 -4.59
CA PRO A 69 18.70 -8.13 -4.89
C PRO A 69 17.51 -7.24 -4.56
N TYR A 70 16.37 -7.45 -5.24
CA TYR A 70 15.13 -6.70 -4.99
C TYR A 70 14.54 -6.94 -3.58
N SER A 71 14.86 -8.08 -2.99
CA SER A 71 14.43 -8.50 -1.65
C SER A 71 15.53 -9.34 -1.01
N THR A 72 15.76 -9.16 0.29
CA THR A 72 16.61 -10.03 1.12
C THR A 72 15.80 -10.90 2.07
N MET A 73 14.47 -10.79 2.06
CA MET A 73 13.59 -11.69 2.80
C MET A 73 13.73 -13.11 2.27
N ALA A 74 13.80 -14.08 3.18
CA ALA A 74 13.76 -15.51 2.86
C ALA A 74 12.41 -16.10 3.24
N LEU A 75 12.19 -17.36 2.87
CA LEU A 75 11.02 -18.13 3.29
C LEU A 75 11.40 -19.25 4.26
N THR A 76 10.62 -19.38 5.32
CA THR A 76 10.82 -20.34 6.41
C THR A 76 9.61 -21.27 6.56
N LYS A 77 9.81 -22.38 7.29
CA LYS A 77 8.73 -23.33 7.61
C LYS A 77 8.09 -23.08 8.99
N GLU A 78 8.76 -22.29 9.81
CA GLU A 78 8.35 -21.94 11.16
C GLU A 78 7.86 -20.49 11.12
N ASP A 79 6.78 -20.19 11.86
CA ASP A 79 6.28 -18.82 11.91
C ASP A 79 7.24 -17.93 12.71
N GLY A 80 7.70 -16.87 12.07
CA GLY A 80 8.50 -15.80 12.66
C GLY A 80 7.80 -14.43 12.62
N THR A 81 6.49 -14.41 12.38
CA THR A 81 5.69 -13.19 12.29
C THR A 81 5.49 -12.57 13.66
N GLU A 82 5.86 -11.28 13.81
CA GLU A 82 5.55 -10.53 15.02
C GLU A 82 4.19 -9.83 14.87
N TYR A 83 3.27 -10.04 15.82
CA TYR A 83 1.94 -9.42 15.82
C TYR A 83 1.88 -8.34 16.89
N ILE A 84 1.52 -7.12 16.50
CA ILE A 84 1.54 -5.91 17.32
C ILE A 84 0.19 -5.21 17.19
N SER A 85 -0.59 -5.16 18.27
CA SER A 85 -1.91 -4.50 18.32
C SER A 85 -1.89 -3.23 19.18
N SER A 86 -2.75 -2.27 18.81
CA SER A 86 -3.19 -1.19 19.71
C SER A 86 -3.90 -1.75 20.94
N VAL A 87 -3.86 -0.99 22.04
CA VAL A 87 -4.25 -1.45 23.39
C VAL A 87 -5.67 -2.04 23.48
N ASN A 88 -6.66 -1.51 22.74
CA ASN A 88 -8.02 -2.03 22.74
C ASN A 88 -8.44 -2.59 21.36
N PHE A 89 -7.48 -3.10 20.57
CA PHE A 89 -7.83 -3.80 19.33
C PHE A 89 -8.74 -5.02 19.63
N PRO A 90 -9.83 -5.24 18.85
CA PRO A 90 -10.78 -6.32 19.16
C PRO A 90 -10.13 -7.71 19.12
N SER A 91 -10.27 -8.48 20.20
CA SER A 91 -9.55 -9.76 20.37
C SER A 91 -10.01 -10.87 19.42
N ASP A 92 -11.28 -10.84 19.01
CA ASP A 92 -11.84 -11.74 18.00
C ASP A 92 -11.26 -11.42 16.61
N MET A 93 -11.18 -10.13 16.25
CA MET A 93 -10.53 -9.67 15.03
C MET A 93 -9.03 -9.98 15.03
N GLU A 94 -8.33 -9.77 16.16
CA GLU A 94 -6.90 -10.12 16.31
C GLU A 94 -6.65 -11.61 16.09
N THR A 95 -7.52 -12.46 16.64
CA THR A 95 -7.43 -13.92 16.48
C THR A 95 -7.63 -14.31 15.02
N SER A 96 -8.68 -13.77 14.38
CA SER A 96 -8.98 -14.10 12.97
C SER A 96 -7.93 -13.60 11.98
N ILE A 97 -7.29 -12.45 12.23
CA ILE A 97 -6.13 -11.96 11.45
C ILE A 97 -4.95 -12.94 11.61
N LYS A 98 -4.63 -13.35 12.84
CA LYS A 98 -3.53 -14.30 13.13
C LYS A 98 -3.74 -15.65 12.46
N ASP A 99 -4.93 -16.23 12.62
CA ASP A 99 -5.28 -17.53 12.04
C ASP A 99 -5.23 -17.49 10.49
N ALA A 100 -5.63 -16.38 9.88
CA ALA A 100 -5.53 -16.17 8.44
C ALA A 100 -4.07 -16.04 7.96
N CYS A 101 -3.25 -15.22 8.64
CA CYS A 101 -1.82 -15.08 8.33
C CYS A 101 -1.07 -16.43 8.47
N ASP A 102 -1.33 -17.18 9.56
CA ASP A 102 -0.78 -18.52 9.78
C ASP A 102 -1.23 -19.52 8.70
N MET A 103 -2.51 -19.51 8.32
CA MET A 103 -3.04 -20.36 7.25
C MET A 103 -2.33 -20.10 5.90
N VAL A 104 -2.10 -18.84 5.56
CA VAL A 104 -1.39 -18.44 4.34
C VAL A 104 0.10 -18.80 4.43
N GLY A 105 0.75 -18.50 5.56
CA GLY A 105 2.14 -18.86 5.82
C GLY A 105 2.40 -20.37 5.79
N LYS A 106 1.45 -21.19 6.27
CA LYS A 106 1.51 -22.67 6.15
C LYS A 106 1.39 -23.18 4.72
N PHE A 107 0.74 -22.44 3.82
CA PHE A 107 0.58 -22.84 2.43
C PHE A 107 1.75 -22.37 1.54
N PHE A 108 2.19 -21.12 1.70
CA PHE A 108 3.27 -20.55 0.91
C PHE A 108 4.67 -20.76 1.49
N GLY A 109 4.78 -20.84 2.81
CA GLY A 109 5.99 -20.59 3.61
C GLY A 109 5.96 -19.19 4.23
N PHE A 110 6.54 -19.04 5.42
CA PHE A 110 6.53 -17.81 6.21
C PHE A 110 7.66 -16.85 5.77
N PRO A 111 7.36 -15.62 5.33
CA PRO A 111 8.38 -14.64 4.97
C PRO A 111 9.11 -14.12 6.21
N THR A 112 10.45 -14.18 6.20
CA THR A 112 11.26 -13.68 7.32
C THR A 112 11.11 -12.17 7.49
N ASN A 113 11.22 -11.69 8.73
CA ASN A 113 11.16 -10.26 9.04
C ASN A 113 9.82 -9.63 8.62
N THR A 114 8.71 -10.29 8.99
CA THR A 114 7.34 -9.83 8.77
C THR A 114 6.75 -9.37 10.09
N LYS A 115 6.13 -8.18 10.11
CA LYS A 115 5.42 -7.66 11.28
C LYS A 115 4.00 -7.25 10.90
N VAL A 116 3.03 -7.66 11.70
CA VAL A 116 1.60 -7.38 11.53
C VAL A 116 1.17 -6.33 12.55
N PHE A 117 0.83 -5.14 12.08
CA PHE A 117 0.41 -3.98 12.85
C PHE A 117 -1.11 -3.81 12.78
N MET A 118 -1.79 -3.97 13.92
CA MET A 118 -3.25 -3.98 14.05
C MET A 118 -3.71 -2.74 14.84
N TRP A 119 -4.34 -1.80 14.15
CA TRP A 119 -4.60 -0.44 14.64
C TRP A 119 -6.06 -0.32 15.11
N GLU A 120 -6.28 0.17 16.33
CA GLU A 120 -7.63 0.31 16.89
C GLU A 120 -8.47 1.33 16.11
N TYR A 121 -9.63 0.93 15.59
CA TYR A 121 -10.50 1.85 14.85
C TYR A 121 -10.99 3.00 15.74
N ASN A 122 -10.67 4.24 15.36
CA ASN A 122 -11.11 5.46 16.05
C ASN A 122 -10.81 5.47 17.57
N GLY A 123 -9.77 4.76 18.00
CA GLY A 123 -9.22 4.81 19.35
C GLY A 123 -8.62 6.18 19.71
N PRO A 124 -8.39 6.46 21.01
CA PRO A 124 -7.72 7.67 21.47
C PRO A 124 -6.24 7.68 21.07
N SER A 125 -5.62 8.85 20.90
CA SER A 125 -4.21 8.97 20.47
C SER A 125 -3.21 8.18 21.34
N SER A 126 -3.53 7.99 22.63
CA SER A 126 -2.73 7.16 23.54
C SER A 126 -2.70 5.66 23.19
N ALA A 127 -3.64 5.16 22.38
CA ALA A 127 -3.68 3.78 21.89
C ALA A 127 -2.71 3.52 20.72
N TYR A 128 -2.20 4.58 20.06
CA TYR A 128 -1.30 4.46 18.91
C TYR A 128 0.18 4.60 19.28
N SER A 129 0.52 5.36 20.33
CA SER A 129 1.93 5.70 20.64
C SER A 129 2.93 4.52 20.72
N ASP A 130 2.53 3.36 21.23
CA ASP A 130 3.40 2.16 21.30
C ASP A 130 3.50 1.43 19.94
N ILE A 131 2.41 1.37 19.18
CA ILE A 131 2.40 0.74 17.84
C ILE A 131 3.09 1.63 16.79
N GLU A 132 2.97 2.96 16.89
CA GLU A 132 3.72 3.92 16.07
C GLU A 132 5.23 3.85 16.35
N ALA A 133 5.63 3.75 17.62
CA ALA A 133 7.04 3.57 18.00
C ALA A 133 7.61 2.24 17.46
N LYS A 134 6.93 1.11 17.71
CA LYS A 134 7.38 -0.21 17.22
C LYS A 134 7.37 -0.34 15.70
N CYS A 135 6.44 0.35 15.03
CA CYS A 135 6.42 0.45 13.58
C CYS A 135 7.62 1.27 13.11
N GLY A 136 7.89 2.43 13.74
CA GLY A 136 9.00 3.29 13.36
C GLY A 136 10.38 2.65 13.56
N ASP A 137 10.57 1.95 14.68
CA ASP A 137 11.75 1.12 14.96
C ASP A 137 11.96 0.00 13.91
N PHE A 138 10.89 -0.42 13.22
CA PHE A 138 10.94 -1.48 12.22
C PHE A 138 11.10 -0.98 10.79
N VAL A 139 10.47 0.15 10.42
CA VAL A 139 10.55 0.70 9.05
C VAL A 139 11.74 1.67 8.86
N GLY A 140 12.34 2.15 9.95
CA GLY A 140 13.48 3.09 9.93
C GLY A 140 13.08 4.58 9.88
N GLU A 141 11.80 4.89 9.90
CA GLU A 141 11.21 6.24 9.82
C GLU A 141 9.90 6.33 10.63
N SER A 142 9.31 7.52 10.81
CA SER A 142 8.08 7.66 11.61
C SER A 142 6.85 7.05 10.93
N CYS A 143 6.16 6.13 11.63
CA CYS A 143 4.86 5.63 11.20
C CYS A 143 3.72 6.50 11.74
N ASP A 144 3.25 7.46 10.94
CA ASP A 144 2.07 8.27 11.27
C ASP A 144 0.79 7.49 10.90
N GLY A 145 0.31 6.64 11.81
CA GLY A 145 -0.83 5.73 11.58
C GLY A 145 -2.17 6.22 12.15
N GLU A 146 -2.15 7.14 13.12
CA GLU A 146 -3.36 7.63 13.82
C GLU A 146 -4.46 8.16 12.87
N ALA A 147 -4.12 8.85 11.77
CA ALA A 147 -5.12 9.42 10.87
C ALA A 147 -5.87 8.32 10.09
N GLN A 148 -5.14 7.30 9.63
CA GLN A 148 -5.65 6.14 8.92
C GLN A 148 -6.48 5.26 9.87
N ALA A 149 -6.06 5.10 11.12
CA ALA A 149 -6.82 4.38 12.16
C ALA A 149 -8.15 5.08 12.51
N LYS A 150 -8.19 6.41 12.45
CA LYS A 150 -9.43 7.20 12.63
C LYS A 150 -10.34 7.18 11.41
N GLN A 151 -9.78 7.09 10.19
CA GLN A 151 -10.56 6.92 8.97
C GLN A 151 -11.15 5.50 8.88
N GLY A 152 -10.33 4.48 9.14
CA GLY A 152 -10.65 3.06 9.00
C GLY A 152 -10.81 2.61 7.54
N GLY A 153 -10.98 1.31 7.36
CA GLY A 153 -11.21 0.66 6.07
C GLY A 153 -9.97 0.59 5.16
N GLN A 154 -8.77 0.64 5.74
CA GLN A 154 -7.50 0.55 4.99
C GLN A 154 -6.68 -0.65 5.44
N TYR A 155 -6.20 -1.40 4.47
CA TYR A 155 -5.35 -2.57 4.63
C TYR A 155 -4.25 -2.45 3.58
N TYR A 156 -3.00 -2.69 3.95
CA TYR A 156 -1.88 -2.71 3.01
C TYR A 156 -0.64 -3.36 3.63
N VAL A 157 0.16 -4.04 2.80
CA VAL A 157 1.57 -4.32 3.07
C VAL A 157 2.41 -3.20 2.49
N SER A 158 3.16 -2.48 3.34
CA SER A 158 4.22 -1.57 2.85
C SER A 158 5.54 -2.36 2.74
N GLY A 159 6.70 -1.80 3.05
CA GLY A 159 7.96 -2.54 2.93
C GLY A 159 9.08 -1.81 3.61
N THR A 160 9.87 -2.48 4.44
CA THR A 160 11.03 -1.86 5.06
C THR A 160 12.11 -1.68 3.99
N ARG A 161 12.25 -0.44 3.49
CA ARG A 161 13.21 -0.05 2.43
C ARG A 161 14.63 0.13 2.98
N ASP A 162 15.00 -0.70 3.94
CA ASP A 162 15.85 -0.26 5.05
C ASP A 162 17.35 -0.43 4.83
N ASN A 163 17.79 -0.48 3.56
CA ASN A 163 19.17 -0.21 3.21
C ASN A 163 19.26 0.42 1.82
N CYS A 164 19.54 1.73 1.74
CA CYS A 164 20.07 2.39 0.53
C CYS A 164 21.52 1.89 0.24
N VAL A 165 21.73 0.58 0.06
CA VAL A 165 22.97 0.08 -0.54
C VAL A 165 23.01 0.60 -1.97
N CYS A 166 24.03 1.39 -2.31
CA CYS A 166 24.25 1.87 -3.67
C CYS A 166 23.07 2.62 -4.32
N ASN A 167 22.22 3.29 -3.51
CA ASN A 167 21.01 4.00 -3.92
C ASN A 167 19.91 3.11 -4.55
N LYS A 168 19.59 1.99 -3.89
CA LYS A 168 18.56 1.02 -4.29
C LYS A 168 17.58 0.75 -3.15
N ALA A 169 16.29 0.63 -3.46
CA ALA A 169 15.29 0.14 -2.53
C ALA A 169 15.25 -1.40 -2.58
N THR A 170 15.68 -2.03 -1.49
CA THR A 170 15.61 -3.49 -1.29
C THR A 170 14.58 -3.78 -0.22
N TYR A 171 13.65 -4.72 -0.44
CA TYR A 171 12.77 -5.18 0.63
C TYR A 171 13.53 -6.03 1.63
N THR A 172 13.68 -5.52 2.85
CA THR A 172 14.37 -6.22 3.95
C THR A 172 13.41 -6.86 4.95
N GLY A 173 12.12 -6.54 4.84
CA GLY A 173 11.03 -6.98 5.71
C GLY A 173 9.68 -6.45 5.22
N SER A 174 8.60 -7.03 5.75
CA SER A 174 7.22 -6.72 5.35
C SER A 174 6.38 -6.27 6.55
N PRO A 175 6.13 -4.96 6.70
CA PRO A 175 5.12 -4.41 7.59
C PRO A 175 3.73 -4.55 6.93
N VAL A 176 2.84 -5.26 7.60
CA VAL A 176 1.47 -5.57 7.19
C VAL A 176 0.54 -4.75 8.09
N HIS A 177 -0.26 -3.84 7.54
CA HIS A 177 -1.09 -2.93 8.34
C HIS A 177 -2.58 -3.22 8.20
N PHE A 178 -3.28 -3.23 9.34
CA PHE A 178 -4.73 -3.38 9.44
C PHE A 178 -5.33 -2.16 10.14
N PHE A 179 -6.01 -1.31 9.39
CA PHE A 179 -6.81 -0.18 9.90
C PHE A 179 -8.31 -0.49 9.66
N PRO A 180 -8.94 -1.35 10.48
CA PRO A 180 -10.34 -1.70 10.33
C PRO A 180 -11.25 -0.47 10.42
N SER A 181 -12.43 -0.56 9.82
CA SER A 181 -13.53 0.40 9.98
C SER A 181 -14.54 -0.09 11.03
N GLY A 182 -15.42 0.80 11.49
CA GLY A 182 -16.51 0.43 12.40
C GLY A 182 -17.59 -0.47 11.77
N GLY A 183 -17.49 -0.79 10.48
CA GLY A 183 -18.34 -1.76 9.78
C GLY A 183 -17.64 -3.10 9.51
N ASP A 184 -16.34 -3.22 9.81
CA ASP A 184 -15.60 -4.47 9.61
C ASP A 184 -15.91 -5.53 10.65
N THR A 185 -15.76 -6.77 10.25
CA THR A 185 -16.02 -7.97 11.07
C THR A 185 -14.73 -8.78 11.19
N ALA A 186 -14.69 -9.71 12.15
CA ALA A 186 -13.59 -10.65 12.25
C ALA A 186 -13.38 -11.46 10.95
N THR A 187 -14.45 -11.74 10.19
CA THR A 187 -14.37 -12.42 8.88
C THR A 187 -13.81 -11.51 7.78
N SER A 188 -14.25 -10.25 7.65
CA SER A 188 -13.68 -9.34 6.63
C SER A 188 -12.22 -8.99 6.93
N ALA A 189 -11.85 -8.89 8.20
CA ALA A 189 -10.45 -8.74 8.61
C ALA A 189 -9.59 -9.97 8.28
N ALA A 190 -10.15 -11.18 8.38
CA ALA A 190 -9.47 -12.42 7.98
C ALA A 190 -9.28 -12.54 6.45
N GLU A 191 -10.30 -12.16 5.66
CA GLU A 191 -10.21 -12.06 4.20
C GLU A 191 -9.10 -11.09 3.79
N ARG A 192 -9.06 -9.89 4.41
CA ARG A 192 -7.97 -8.94 4.21
C ARG A 192 -6.62 -9.45 4.70
N ALA A 193 -6.57 -10.26 5.76
CA ALA A 193 -5.33 -10.89 6.18
C ALA A 193 -4.81 -11.91 5.16
N VAL A 194 -5.69 -12.60 4.43
CA VAL A 194 -5.29 -13.44 3.30
C VAL A 194 -4.70 -12.61 2.15
N HIS A 195 -5.35 -11.50 1.78
CA HIS A 195 -4.88 -10.58 0.74
C HIS A 195 -3.50 -10.01 1.11
N GLU A 196 -3.41 -9.33 2.25
CA GLU A 196 -2.18 -8.65 2.66
C GLU A 196 -1.03 -9.63 2.95
N TYR A 197 -1.27 -10.74 3.65
CA TYR A 197 -0.19 -11.70 3.91
C TYR A 197 0.28 -12.43 2.63
N THR A 198 -0.55 -12.48 1.57
CA THR A 198 -0.10 -12.86 0.22
C THR A 198 0.94 -11.86 -0.31
N HIS A 199 0.76 -10.54 -0.13
CA HIS A 199 1.77 -9.56 -0.55
C HIS A 199 3.08 -9.68 0.21
N ALA A 200 3.05 -9.98 1.52
CA ALA A 200 4.27 -10.27 2.28
C ALA A 200 5.05 -11.45 1.69
N PHE A 201 4.33 -12.50 1.24
CA PHE A 201 4.93 -13.58 0.46
C PHE A 201 5.47 -13.09 -0.89
N GLN A 202 4.69 -12.40 -1.71
CA GLN A 202 5.12 -11.95 -3.05
C GLN A 202 6.38 -11.06 -2.98
N LYS A 203 6.45 -10.14 -2.00
CA LYS A 203 7.62 -9.28 -1.78
C LYS A 203 8.89 -10.03 -1.36
N SER A 204 8.77 -11.23 -0.79
CA SER A 204 9.93 -12.10 -0.52
C SER A 204 10.52 -12.75 -1.78
N ARG A 205 9.77 -12.77 -2.90
CA ARG A 205 10.18 -13.43 -4.14
C ARG A 205 10.95 -12.53 -5.10
N GLY A 206 10.78 -11.22 -4.93
CA GLY A 206 11.58 -10.19 -5.58
C GLY A 206 11.26 -9.95 -7.05
N GLY A 207 11.96 -8.96 -7.61
CA GLY A 207 11.70 -8.39 -8.93
C GLY A 207 10.47 -7.48 -8.95
N PRO A 208 10.38 -6.55 -9.90
CA PRO A 208 9.14 -5.86 -10.19
C PRO A 208 8.20 -6.83 -10.91
N GLN A 209 7.02 -7.03 -10.34
CA GLN A 209 5.94 -7.83 -10.91
C GLN A 209 4.87 -6.90 -11.47
N PRO A 210 4.12 -7.29 -12.52
CA PRO A 210 3.03 -6.45 -13.00
C PRO A 210 1.91 -6.38 -11.96
N ASN A 211 1.27 -5.23 -11.82
CA ASN A 211 0.35 -4.96 -10.71
C ASN A 211 -0.84 -5.93 -10.70
N TRP A 212 -1.35 -6.32 -11.87
CA TRP A 212 -2.44 -7.29 -12.01
C TRP A 212 -2.09 -8.67 -11.43
N MET A 213 -0.81 -9.06 -11.46
CA MET A 213 -0.33 -10.33 -10.93
C MET A 213 -0.13 -10.25 -9.41
N MET A 214 0.28 -9.08 -8.89
CA MET A 214 0.37 -8.80 -7.46
C MET A 214 -1.01 -8.78 -6.81
N GLU A 215 -1.84 -7.81 -7.18
CA GLU A 215 -3.17 -7.57 -6.58
C GLU A 215 -4.17 -8.67 -6.94
N GLY A 216 -4.25 -9.04 -8.22
CA GLY A 216 -5.08 -10.15 -8.68
C GLY A 216 -4.64 -11.50 -8.12
N GLY A 217 -3.35 -11.70 -7.86
CA GLY A 217 -2.86 -12.88 -7.14
C GLY A 217 -3.34 -12.92 -5.68
N ALA A 218 -3.39 -11.78 -5.01
CA ALA A 218 -3.89 -11.67 -3.65
C ALA A 218 -5.42 -11.84 -3.57
N VAL A 219 -6.19 -11.23 -4.48
CA VAL A 219 -7.66 -11.42 -4.58
C VAL A 219 -8.05 -12.83 -5.05
N PHE A 220 -7.27 -13.47 -5.93
CA PHE A 220 -7.44 -14.89 -6.21
C PHE A 220 -7.30 -15.74 -4.93
N ASN A 221 -6.38 -15.36 -4.03
CA ASN A 221 -6.18 -16.06 -2.77
C ASN A 221 -7.28 -15.78 -1.73
N GLU A 222 -7.88 -14.59 -1.69
CA GLU A 222 -9.11 -14.33 -0.90
C GLU A 222 -10.11 -15.48 -1.14
N CYS A 223 -10.41 -15.78 -2.40
CA CYS A 223 -11.29 -16.90 -2.76
C CYS A 223 -10.69 -18.29 -2.57
N LEU A 224 -9.39 -18.50 -2.83
CA LEU A 224 -8.72 -19.81 -2.64
C LEU A 224 -8.81 -20.30 -1.19
N PHE A 225 -8.72 -19.37 -0.24
CA PHE A 225 -8.76 -19.68 1.19
C PHE A 225 -10.16 -19.52 1.81
N GLN A 226 -11.14 -18.99 1.07
CA GLN A 226 -12.47 -18.67 1.62
C GLN A 226 -13.16 -19.86 2.29
N GLU A 227 -13.08 -21.08 1.73
CA GLU A 227 -13.68 -22.29 2.34
C GLU A 227 -13.08 -22.68 3.71
N ARG A 228 -11.92 -22.12 4.07
CA ARG A 228 -11.30 -22.29 5.39
C ARG A 228 -11.66 -21.16 6.36
N LEU A 229 -11.97 -19.97 5.85
CA LEU A 229 -12.47 -18.83 6.64
C LEU A 229 -13.96 -19.00 6.97
N ASP A 230 -14.76 -19.39 5.97
CA ASP A 230 -16.16 -19.80 6.11
C ASP A 230 -16.45 -21.04 5.26
N SER A 231 -16.66 -22.18 5.93
CA SER A 231 -16.97 -23.46 5.29
C SER A 231 -18.22 -23.47 4.38
N ASN A 232 -19.10 -22.47 4.53
CA ASN A 232 -20.34 -22.33 3.77
C ASN A 232 -20.13 -21.64 2.41
N VAL A 233 -19.01 -20.94 2.19
CA VAL A 233 -18.74 -20.16 0.97
C VAL A 233 -17.72 -20.88 0.11
N LYS A 234 -18.10 -21.33 -1.09
CA LYS A 234 -17.18 -22.03 -2.01
C LYS A 234 -16.30 -21.07 -2.79
N PHE A 235 -15.18 -21.59 -3.30
CA PHE A 235 -14.31 -20.84 -4.21
C PHE A 235 -15.13 -20.22 -5.34
N SER A 236 -16.02 -20.98 -5.98
CA SER A 236 -16.92 -20.51 -7.04
C SER A 236 -17.81 -19.34 -6.61
N ASP A 237 -18.39 -19.42 -5.42
CA ASP A 237 -19.37 -18.43 -4.94
C ASP A 237 -18.67 -17.10 -4.64
N CYS A 238 -17.48 -17.20 -4.03
CA CYS A 238 -16.56 -16.08 -3.85
C CYS A 238 -16.15 -15.48 -5.20
N PHE A 239 -15.66 -16.30 -6.14
CA PHE A 239 -15.11 -15.83 -7.41
C PHE A 239 -16.17 -15.19 -8.32
N LEU A 240 -17.40 -15.71 -8.31
CA LEU A 240 -18.52 -15.15 -9.07
C LEU A 240 -19.08 -13.88 -8.43
N SER A 241 -19.27 -13.86 -7.10
CA SER A 241 -20.17 -12.89 -6.46
C SER A 241 -19.71 -12.28 -5.12
N GLY A 242 -18.65 -12.80 -4.49
CA GLY A 242 -18.20 -12.40 -3.15
C GLY A 242 -16.89 -11.63 -3.12
N GLY A 243 -15.78 -12.31 -3.43
CA GLY A 243 -14.41 -11.80 -3.34
C GLY A 243 -14.13 -10.66 -4.31
N GLY A 244 -12.99 -9.98 -4.16
CA GLY A 244 -12.82 -8.69 -4.81
C GLY A 244 -13.89 -7.70 -4.34
N GLY A 245 -14.45 -7.88 -3.13
CA GLY A 245 -15.57 -7.11 -2.56
C GLY A 245 -16.69 -6.81 -3.56
N GLY A 246 -17.34 -7.85 -4.06
CA GLY A 246 -18.49 -7.76 -4.96
C GLY A 246 -18.59 -8.84 -6.05
N GLY A 247 -17.59 -9.70 -6.20
CA GLY A 247 -17.56 -10.76 -7.21
C GLY A 247 -16.68 -10.41 -8.40
N ILE A 248 -15.55 -11.09 -8.49
CA ILE A 248 -14.48 -10.91 -9.49
C ILE A 248 -15.04 -11.03 -10.91
N VAL A 249 -15.65 -12.17 -11.25
CA VAL A 249 -16.20 -12.44 -12.59
C VAL A 249 -17.26 -11.42 -12.98
N ARG A 250 -18.19 -11.14 -12.07
CA ARG A 250 -19.25 -10.14 -12.27
C ARG A 250 -18.67 -8.75 -12.54
N LYS A 251 -17.67 -8.32 -11.78
CA LYS A 251 -17.04 -6.99 -11.91
C LYS A 251 -16.25 -6.84 -13.19
N THR A 252 -15.44 -7.83 -13.54
CA THR A 252 -14.74 -7.89 -14.83
C THR A 252 -15.74 -7.84 -15.99
N ARG A 253 -16.80 -8.65 -15.94
CA ARG A 253 -17.83 -8.67 -16.99
C ARG A 253 -18.63 -7.36 -17.09
N GLU A 254 -19.01 -6.76 -15.96
CA GLU A 254 -19.64 -5.43 -15.90
C GLU A 254 -18.80 -4.38 -16.64
N LEU A 255 -17.47 -4.41 -16.47
CA LEU A 255 -16.56 -3.51 -17.20
C LEU A 255 -16.56 -3.77 -18.71
N TYR A 256 -16.36 -5.01 -19.15
CA TYR A 256 -16.35 -5.32 -20.60
C TYR A 256 -17.69 -4.95 -21.26
N LEU A 257 -18.82 -5.07 -20.56
CA LEU A 257 -20.14 -4.61 -21.05
C LEU A 257 -20.23 -3.09 -21.24
N THR A 258 -19.40 -2.28 -20.54
CA THR A 258 -19.38 -0.82 -20.74
C THR A 258 -18.79 -0.42 -22.10
N ASN A 259 -17.80 -1.17 -22.59
CA ASN A 259 -17.29 -1.05 -23.95
C ASN A 259 -16.64 -2.38 -24.41
N PRO A 260 -17.37 -3.22 -25.16
CA PRO A 260 -16.85 -4.51 -25.64
C PRO A 260 -15.72 -4.38 -26.67
N THR A 261 -15.47 -3.19 -27.22
CA THR A 261 -14.37 -2.95 -28.18
C THR A 261 -13.04 -2.60 -27.51
N THR A 262 -13.05 -2.32 -26.20
CA THR A 262 -11.84 -1.99 -25.45
C THR A 262 -11.17 -3.27 -24.92
N LYS A 263 -9.89 -3.45 -25.27
CA LYS A 263 -9.01 -4.50 -24.72
C LYS A 263 -8.53 -4.12 -23.32
N TRP A 264 -9.43 -4.17 -22.34
CA TRP A 264 -9.25 -3.62 -21.00
C TRP A 264 -8.04 -4.21 -20.27
N PHE A 265 -7.89 -5.53 -20.30
CA PHE A 265 -6.76 -6.19 -19.65
C PHE A 265 -5.44 -5.82 -20.32
N SER A 266 -5.37 -5.84 -21.65
CA SER A 266 -4.17 -5.55 -22.44
C SER A 266 -3.66 -4.12 -22.26
N ILE A 267 -4.55 -3.17 -21.97
CA ILE A 267 -4.17 -1.79 -21.64
C ILE A 267 -3.51 -1.75 -20.25
N PHE A 268 -4.22 -2.17 -19.21
CA PHE A 268 -3.78 -1.97 -17.83
C PHE A 268 -2.68 -2.96 -17.37
N SER A 269 -2.63 -4.16 -17.93
CA SER A 269 -1.61 -5.18 -17.62
C SER A 269 -0.18 -4.85 -18.09
N THR A 270 0.00 -3.74 -18.80
CA THR A 270 1.34 -3.23 -19.17
C THR A 270 1.95 -2.33 -18.10
N ASP A 271 1.16 -1.82 -17.15
CA ASP A 271 1.55 -0.82 -16.13
C ASP A 271 2.19 0.47 -16.67
N ARG A 272 2.26 0.68 -17.99
CA ARG A 272 2.83 1.88 -18.61
C ARG A 272 1.73 2.90 -18.90
N CYS A 273 2.08 4.18 -18.80
CA CYS A 273 1.23 5.26 -19.31
C CYS A 273 1.09 5.19 -20.84
N CYS A 274 -0.13 5.23 -21.35
CA CYS A 274 -0.42 5.23 -22.79
C CYS A 274 -0.99 6.59 -23.22
N GLY A 275 -0.12 7.59 -23.30
CA GLY A 275 -0.50 8.97 -23.62
C GLY A 275 -1.12 9.68 -22.40
N ASP A 276 -2.21 10.41 -22.61
CA ASP A 276 -2.94 11.09 -21.52
C ASP A 276 -3.68 10.10 -20.60
N GLU A 277 -3.95 8.88 -21.09
CA GLU A 277 -4.48 7.77 -20.30
C GLU A 277 -3.34 7.05 -19.57
N CYS A 278 -2.98 7.60 -18.42
CA CYS A 278 -2.23 6.84 -17.42
C CYS A 278 -3.19 5.83 -16.77
N PRO A 279 -2.77 4.56 -16.55
CA PRO A 279 -3.24 3.86 -15.36
C PRO A 279 -2.97 4.80 -14.17
N PRO A 280 -3.92 5.05 -13.27
CA PRO A 280 -3.63 5.89 -12.11
C PRO A 280 -2.42 5.31 -11.40
N ALA A 281 -1.42 6.15 -11.13
CA ALA A 281 -0.40 5.77 -10.17
C ALA A 281 -1.14 5.37 -8.89
N ILE A 282 -0.81 4.21 -8.31
CA ILE A 282 -1.39 3.78 -7.04
C ILE A 282 -0.99 4.82 -6.00
N SER A 283 -1.90 5.77 -5.77
CA SER A 283 -1.61 7.04 -5.11
C SER A 283 -2.68 7.25 -4.06
N PHE A 284 -2.29 7.02 -2.80
CA PHE A 284 -3.05 7.39 -1.61
C PHE A 284 -3.76 8.74 -1.85
N PRO A 285 -5.10 8.80 -1.87
CA PRO A 285 -6.11 8.01 -1.15
C PRO A 285 -6.46 6.64 -1.83
N PRO A 286 -7.42 5.81 -1.37
CA PRO A 286 -7.55 4.45 -1.92
C PRO A 286 -7.97 4.47 -3.40
N PRO A 287 -7.61 3.41 -4.16
CA PRO A 287 -7.92 3.29 -5.58
C PRO A 287 -9.39 3.58 -5.85
N GLY A 288 -9.68 4.40 -6.87
CA GLY A 288 -11.06 4.56 -7.33
C GLY A 288 -11.62 3.21 -7.82
N ASP A 289 -12.94 3.04 -7.82
CA ASP A 289 -13.63 1.79 -8.20
C ASP A 289 -13.07 1.13 -9.49
N LYS A 290 -12.54 1.94 -10.41
CA LYS A 290 -11.94 1.50 -11.67
C LYS A 290 -10.57 0.82 -11.51
N GLU A 291 -9.62 1.40 -10.77
CA GLU A 291 -8.29 0.79 -10.53
C GLU A 291 -8.42 -0.58 -9.88
N ARG A 292 -9.36 -0.68 -8.95
CA ARG A 292 -9.75 -1.93 -8.30
C ARG A 292 -10.16 -2.97 -9.33
N ILE A 293 -11.11 -2.65 -10.21
CA ILE A 293 -11.55 -3.59 -11.26
C ILE A 293 -10.38 -3.96 -12.19
N TYR A 294 -9.51 -3.01 -12.56
CA TYR A 294 -8.41 -3.25 -13.51
C TYR A 294 -7.31 -4.17 -12.96
N TYR A 295 -6.90 -3.97 -11.70
CA TYR A 295 -5.75 -4.68 -11.13
C TYR A 295 -6.13 -5.85 -10.22
N TYR A 296 -7.27 -5.76 -9.53
CA TYR A 296 -7.72 -6.75 -8.56
C TYR A 296 -8.66 -7.74 -9.22
N ASP A 297 -9.78 -7.27 -9.78
CA ASP A 297 -10.82 -8.17 -10.33
C ASP A 297 -10.35 -8.80 -11.66
N ILE A 298 -10.02 -8.00 -12.67
CA ILE A 298 -9.46 -8.53 -13.95
C ILE A 298 -8.16 -9.28 -13.67
N GLY A 299 -7.32 -8.81 -12.75
CA GLY A 299 -6.08 -9.49 -12.38
C GLY A 299 -6.33 -10.89 -11.82
N ALA A 300 -7.28 -11.05 -10.90
CA ALA A 300 -7.63 -12.35 -10.32
C ALA A 300 -8.25 -13.28 -11.36
N PHE A 301 -9.07 -12.75 -12.26
CA PHE A 301 -9.60 -13.54 -13.39
C PHE A 301 -8.49 -13.96 -14.37
N ALA A 302 -7.53 -13.08 -14.67
CA ALA A 302 -6.37 -13.41 -15.48
C ALA A 302 -5.47 -14.47 -14.80
N VAL A 303 -5.31 -14.44 -13.47
CA VAL A 303 -4.63 -15.52 -12.72
C VAL A 303 -5.39 -16.84 -12.85
N ALA A 304 -6.72 -16.85 -12.70
CA ALA A 304 -7.52 -18.06 -12.88
C ALA A 304 -7.45 -18.60 -14.32
N PHE A 305 -7.51 -17.71 -15.33
CA PHE A 305 -7.37 -18.06 -16.75
C PHE A 305 -5.96 -18.59 -17.07
N LEU A 306 -4.90 -18.02 -16.49
CA LEU A 306 -3.53 -18.54 -16.60
C LEU A 306 -3.43 -19.97 -16.04
N LEU A 307 -4.00 -20.23 -14.86
CA LEU A 307 -4.02 -21.57 -14.25
C LEU A 307 -4.78 -22.57 -15.13
N HIS A 308 -5.97 -22.20 -15.61
CA HIS A 308 -6.77 -23.02 -16.52
C HIS A 308 -6.01 -23.33 -17.81
N ARG A 309 -5.50 -22.30 -18.51
CA ARG A 309 -4.82 -22.42 -19.81
C ARG A 309 -3.51 -23.21 -19.73
N SER A 310 -2.74 -23.03 -18.66
CA SER A 310 -1.51 -23.79 -18.41
C SER A 310 -1.73 -25.21 -17.87
N GLY A 311 -2.99 -25.56 -17.51
CA GLY A 311 -3.33 -26.82 -16.85
C GLY A 311 -2.68 -26.98 -15.46
N LYS A 312 -2.30 -25.88 -14.80
CA LYS A 312 -1.58 -25.87 -13.52
C LYS A 312 -2.52 -25.55 -12.36
N GLY A 313 -2.38 -26.28 -11.26
CA GLY A 313 -3.12 -25.99 -10.03
C GLY A 313 -2.46 -24.88 -9.19
N PRO A 314 -3.21 -24.21 -8.28
CA PRO A 314 -2.68 -23.17 -7.40
C PRO A 314 -1.45 -23.59 -6.60
N VAL A 315 -1.41 -24.85 -6.14
CA VAL A 315 -0.24 -25.42 -5.44
C VAL A 315 1.02 -25.38 -6.30
N GLU A 316 0.92 -25.62 -7.61
CA GLU A 316 2.09 -25.55 -8.49
C GLU A 316 2.54 -24.10 -8.68
N PHE A 317 1.62 -23.24 -9.10
CA PHE A 317 1.84 -21.81 -9.37
C PHE A 317 2.49 -21.05 -8.20
N TRP A 318 2.01 -21.28 -6.98
CA TRP A 318 2.50 -20.58 -5.78
C TRP A 318 3.71 -21.24 -5.11
N THR A 319 3.72 -22.58 -4.98
CA THR A 319 4.63 -23.26 -4.03
C THR A 319 5.80 -24.01 -4.70
N LYS A 320 5.71 -24.36 -5.99
CA LYS A 320 6.73 -25.19 -6.66
C LYS A 320 7.76 -24.33 -7.37
N THR A 321 9.01 -24.77 -7.38
CA THR A 321 10.10 -24.10 -8.12
C THR A 321 9.93 -24.15 -9.64
N SER A 322 9.01 -24.98 -10.15
CA SER A 322 8.53 -25.00 -11.54
C SER A 322 7.32 -24.09 -11.79
N GLY A 323 6.69 -23.58 -10.74
CA GLY A 323 5.58 -22.62 -10.84
C GLY A 323 6.06 -21.21 -11.13
N TYR A 324 5.20 -20.23 -10.85
CA TYR A 324 5.49 -18.81 -11.09
C TYR A 324 6.27 -18.21 -9.91
N TRP A 325 5.64 -18.16 -8.73
CA TRP A 325 6.13 -17.34 -7.61
C TRP A 325 7.36 -17.88 -6.89
N ASN A 326 7.58 -19.19 -6.91
CA ASN A 326 8.75 -19.82 -6.31
C ASN A 326 9.84 -20.14 -7.35
N ASN A 327 9.76 -19.57 -8.56
CA ASN A 327 10.72 -19.81 -9.63
C ASN A 327 12.02 -19.03 -9.39
N PRO A 328 13.21 -19.67 -9.43
CA PRO A 328 14.48 -18.96 -9.28
C PRO A 328 14.77 -17.97 -10.42
N ASN A 329 14.12 -18.12 -11.59
CA ASN A 329 14.34 -17.28 -12.77
C ASN A 329 13.35 -16.11 -12.88
N MET A 330 12.47 -15.90 -11.89
CA MET A 330 11.42 -14.87 -11.95
C MET A 330 11.97 -13.43 -11.98
N VAL A 331 13.17 -13.20 -11.45
CA VAL A 331 13.81 -11.87 -11.40
C VAL A 331 14.76 -11.69 -12.58
N TRP A 332 14.41 -10.81 -13.52
CA TRP A 332 15.32 -10.39 -14.58
C TRP A 332 16.29 -9.30 -14.08
N PRO A 333 17.62 -9.51 -14.12
CA PRO A 333 18.59 -8.56 -13.55
C PRO A 333 18.84 -7.31 -14.42
N GLY A 334 18.30 -7.26 -15.64
CA GLY A 334 18.49 -6.14 -16.57
C GLY A 334 17.53 -4.96 -16.41
N ILE A 335 16.57 -5.05 -15.48
CA ILE A 335 15.56 -4.01 -15.28
C ILE A 335 16.14 -2.74 -14.65
N ASP A 336 15.75 -1.57 -15.17
CA ASP A 336 16.09 -0.32 -14.51
C ASP A 336 15.30 -0.18 -13.21
N THR A 337 15.91 -0.59 -12.11
CA THR A 337 15.39 -0.41 -10.74
C THR A 337 15.23 1.06 -10.28
N THR A 338 15.28 2.05 -11.18
CA THR A 338 15.00 3.47 -10.94
C THR A 338 13.69 3.88 -11.63
N ASP A 339 13.64 3.74 -12.96
CA ASP A 339 12.55 4.23 -13.82
C ASP A 339 11.85 3.11 -14.63
N GLY A 340 12.28 1.86 -14.45
CA GLY A 340 11.85 0.70 -15.22
C GLY A 340 10.66 -0.04 -14.60
N TRP A 341 9.82 -0.58 -15.48
CA TRP A 341 8.52 -1.18 -15.19
C TRP A 341 8.57 -2.69 -15.39
N ALA A 342 7.70 -3.45 -14.72
CA ALA A 342 7.67 -4.91 -14.85
C ALA A 342 7.56 -5.37 -16.33
N ILE A 343 6.80 -4.65 -17.16
CA ILE A 343 6.63 -4.94 -18.59
C ILE A 343 7.91 -4.78 -19.42
N ASP A 344 8.91 -4.05 -18.92
CA ASP A 344 10.21 -3.82 -19.59
C ASP A 344 11.07 -5.09 -19.63
N CYS A 345 10.70 -6.09 -18.83
CA CYS A 345 11.23 -7.44 -18.94
C CYS A 345 11.05 -7.99 -20.37
N PRO A 346 12.11 -8.46 -21.05
CA PRO A 346 12.00 -9.09 -22.36
C PRO A 346 11.12 -10.35 -22.32
N GLU A 347 10.47 -10.68 -23.43
CA GLU A 347 9.86 -12.01 -23.60
C GLU A 347 10.92 -13.10 -23.46
N GLY A 348 10.59 -14.20 -22.78
CA GLY A 348 11.53 -15.29 -22.48
C GLY A 348 12.43 -15.06 -21.27
N GLU A 349 12.51 -13.84 -20.73
CA GLU A 349 13.30 -13.48 -19.54
C GLU A 349 12.42 -13.25 -18.31
N GLY A 350 12.99 -13.41 -17.11
CA GLY A 350 12.31 -13.06 -15.86
C GLY A 350 10.92 -13.69 -15.69
N TRP A 351 9.99 -12.92 -15.14
CA TRP A 351 8.61 -13.33 -14.94
C TRP A 351 7.89 -13.71 -16.25
N LYS A 352 8.23 -13.05 -17.37
CA LYS A 352 7.67 -13.38 -18.69
C LYS A 352 8.16 -14.74 -19.19
N GLY A 353 9.44 -15.03 -19.03
CA GLY A 353 10.02 -16.35 -19.32
C GLY A 353 9.41 -17.44 -18.45
N VAL A 354 9.21 -17.18 -17.17
CA VAL A 354 8.55 -18.11 -16.25
C VAL A 354 7.10 -18.39 -16.67
N MET A 355 6.33 -17.35 -16.98
CA MET A 355 4.95 -17.45 -17.45
C MET A 355 4.85 -18.18 -18.81
N SER A 356 5.76 -17.86 -19.74
CA SER A 356 5.85 -18.53 -21.05
C SER A 356 6.14 -20.02 -20.91
N ASN A 357 7.07 -20.40 -20.03
CA ASN A 357 7.35 -21.81 -19.73
C ASN A 357 6.13 -22.52 -19.12
N MET A 358 5.33 -21.85 -18.29
CA MET A 358 4.07 -22.41 -17.78
C MET A 358 3.02 -22.61 -18.87
N LEU A 359 2.95 -21.71 -19.85
CA LEU A 359 2.03 -21.76 -21.00
C LEU A 359 2.55 -22.63 -22.16
N GLY A 360 3.69 -23.31 -22.02
CA GLY A 360 4.24 -24.18 -23.06
C GLY A 360 4.92 -23.46 -24.22
N GLY A 361 5.32 -22.20 -24.03
CA GLY A 361 6.08 -21.39 -24.99
C GLY A 361 5.35 -20.16 -25.54
N GLU A 362 4.10 -19.92 -25.14
CA GLU A 362 3.36 -18.69 -25.49
C GLU A 362 4.02 -17.46 -24.86
N THR A 363 4.04 -16.34 -25.57
CA THR A 363 4.49 -15.04 -25.05
C THR A 363 3.43 -14.41 -24.15
N VAL A 364 3.83 -13.41 -23.34
CA VAL A 364 2.87 -12.66 -22.52
C VAL A 364 1.86 -11.90 -23.40
N ALA A 365 2.28 -11.42 -24.58
CA ALA A 365 1.40 -10.77 -25.54
C ALA A 365 0.35 -11.73 -26.13
N GLU A 366 0.71 -12.98 -26.41
CA GLU A 366 -0.23 -14.01 -26.85
C GLU A 366 -1.22 -14.38 -25.74
N PHE A 367 -0.76 -14.48 -24.49
CA PHE A 367 -1.64 -14.67 -23.34
C PHE A 367 -2.62 -13.50 -23.16
N TYR A 368 -2.15 -12.25 -23.26
CA TYR A 368 -3.02 -11.07 -23.18
C TYR A 368 -4.07 -11.10 -24.30
N SER A 369 -3.70 -11.38 -25.55
CA SER A 369 -4.69 -11.51 -26.63
C SER A 369 -5.69 -12.64 -26.35
N ALA A 370 -5.21 -13.81 -25.92
CA ALA A 370 -6.08 -14.95 -25.62
C ALA A 370 -7.06 -14.68 -24.47
N PHE A 371 -6.71 -13.82 -23.52
CA PHE A 371 -7.63 -13.36 -22.48
C PHE A 371 -8.68 -12.40 -23.03
N GLU A 372 -8.32 -11.43 -23.89
CA GLU A 372 -9.31 -10.55 -24.54
C GLU A 372 -10.29 -11.33 -25.41
N ASP A 373 -9.77 -12.27 -26.21
CA ASP A 373 -10.56 -13.11 -27.12
C ASP A 373 -11.39 -14.17 -26.35
N PHE A 374 -11.12 -14.36 -25.04
CA PHE A 374 -11.97 -15.12 -24.10
C PHE A 374 -13.04 -14.24 -23.44
N MET A 375 -12.77 -12.96 -23.19
CA MET A 375 -13.74 -12.04 -22.59
C MET A 375 -14.79 -11.55 -23.61
N VAL A 376 -14.44 -11.46 -24.88
CA VAL A 376 -15.31 -10.98 -25.98
C VAL A 376 -15.21 -11.94 -27.16
N ASP A 377 -16.35 -12.46 -27.62
CA ASP A 377 -16.41 -13.40 -28.74
C ASP A 377 -16.12 -12.75 -30.10
N SER A 378 -15.99 -13.57 -31.15
CA SER A 378 -15.70 -13.11 -32.52
C SER A 378 -16.79 -12.23 -33.14
N ASP A 379 -18.00 -12.23 -32.59
CA ASP A 379 -19.13 -11.40 -33.02
C ASP A 379 -19.21 -10.08 -32.22
N GLY A 380 -18.33 -9.89 -31.23
CA GLY A 380 -18.22 -8.69 -30.39
C GLY A 380 -19.08 -8.73 -29.13
N ASN A 381 -19.63 -9.88 -28.74
CA ASN A 381 -20.42 -10.03 -27.51
C ASN A 381 -19.51 -10.34 -26.32
N VAL A 382 -19.79 -9.72 -25.18
CA VAL A 382 -19.14 -10.08 -23.91
C VAL A 382 -19.69 -11.43 -23.45
N VAL A 383 -18.77 -12.35 -23.16
CA VAL A 383 -19.09 -13.73 -22.75
C VAL A 383 -19.98 -13.74 -21.48
N SER A 384 -20.85 -14.74 -21.35
CA SER A 384 -21.80 -14.81 -20.23
C SER A 384 -21.16 -15.44 -18.99
N GLU A 385 -21.70 -15.15 -17.80
CA GLU A 385 -21.25 -15.75 -16.54
C GLU A 385 -21.42 -17.28 -16.48
N ALA A 386 -22.22 -17.86 -17.37
CA ALA A 386 -22.39 -19.30 -17.48
C ALA A 386 -21.35 -19.98 -18.41
N ASP A 387 -20.61 -19.18 -19.18
CA ASP A 387 -19.56 -19.61 -20.11
C ASP A 387 -18.14 -19.35 -19.54
N MET A 388 -18.06 -18.86 -18.28
CA MET A 388 -16.86 -18.39 -17.58
C MET A 388 -16.33 -19.36 -16.51
#